data_AF-A0A9J7I6N4-F1
#
_entry.id   AF-A0A9J7I6N4-F1
#
_cell.length_a   1.000
_cell.length_b   1.000
_cell.length_c   1.000
_cell.angle_alpha   90.00
_cell.angle_beta   90.00
_cell.angle_gamma   90.00
#
_symmetry.space_group_name_H-M   'P 1'
#
loop_
_entity.id
_entity.type
_entity.pdbx_description
1 polymer ?
#
loop_
_entity_poly.entity_id
_entity_poly.type
_entity_poly.pdbx_seq_one_letter_code
_entity_poly.pdbx_strand_id
1 'polypeptide(L)'
;MPNAGLVRMTLRKALNVWQNSSKLTFREVYDPQADIQVLFAKRDHGDGYKFDGPGYVLAHAFYPGVGRGGDAHFDDDENWAYDPEPGADNDSS
;
A
#
# COMPACT_ATOMS: atom_id res chain seq x y z
N MET A 1 -8.36 -9.24 -4.89
CA MET A 1 -7.69 -9.32 -3.59
C MET A 1 -6.31 -9.93 -3.76
N PRO A 2 -5.26 -9.11 -3.69
CA PRO A 2 -3.89 -9.58 -3.80
C PRO A 2 -3.47 -10.48 -2.62
N ASN A 3 -2.38 -11.23 -2.79
CA ASN A 3 -1.82 -12.05 -1.71
C ASN A 3 -1.34 -11.14 -0.55
N ALA A 4 -1.96 -11.26 0.62
CA ALA A 4 -1.67 -10.43 1.78
C ALA A 4 -0.20 -10.49 2.23
N GLY A 5 0.49 -11.62 2.03
CA GLY A 5 1.92 -11.75 2.31
C GLY A 5 2.77 -10.91 1.35
N LEU A 6 2.45 -10.92 0.05
CA LEU A 6 3.12 -10.08 -0.95
C LEU A 6 2.85 -8.60 -0.70
N VAL A 7 1.62 -8.22 -0.37
CA VAL A 7 1.26 -6.83 -0.01
C VAL A 7 2.11 -6.34 1.17
N ARG A 8 2.15 -7.10 2.27
CA ARG A 8 2.98 -6.75 3.45
C ARG A 8 4.45 -6.62 3.10
N MET A 9 5.00 -7.55 2.32
CA MET A 9 6.38 -7.52 1.87
C MET A 9 6.68 -6.26 1.04
N THR A 10 5.82 -5.95 0.07
CA THR A 10 5.97 -4.79 -0.82
C THR A 10 5.85 -3.49 -0.04
N LEU A 11 4.88 -3.35 0.85
CA LEU A 11 4.74 -2.17 1.72
C LEU A 11 5.97 -1.98 2.60
N ARG A 12 6.50 -3.05 3.21
CA ARG A 12 7.73 -2.99 4.00
C ARG A 12 8.91 -2.51 3.15
N LYS A 13 9.07 -3.02 1.92
CA LYS A 13 10.12 -2.55 0.99
C LYS A 13 9.94 -1.07 0.63
N ALA A 14 8.73 -0.64 0.34
CA ALA A 14 8.42 0.74 0.01
C ALA A 14 8.72 1.71 1.18
N LEU A 15 8.31 1.36 2.40
CA LEU A 15 8.58 2.15 3.60
C LEU A 15 10.07 2.18 3.96
N ASN A 16 10.81 1.09 3.67
CA ASN A 16 12.26 1.05 3.88
C ASN A 16 13.02 2.09 3.06
N VAL A 17 12.52 2.52 1.89
CA VAL A 17 13.14 3.59 1.10
C VAL A 17 13.26 4.88 1.93
N TRP A 18 12.22 5.22 2.68
CA TRP A 18 12.17 6.39 3.55
C TRP A 18 12.95 6.19 4.86
N GLN A 19 12.82 5.01 5.46
CA GLN A 19 13.56 4.65 6.69
C GLN A 19 15.08 4.76 6.48
N ASN A 20 15.58 4.26 5.34
CA ASN A 20 17.01 4.26 5.03
C ASN A 20 17.60 5.65 4.78
N SER A 21 16.75 6.64 4.50
CA SER A 21 17.16 8.00 4.12
C SER A 21 16.80 9.05 5.18
N SER A 22 16.30 8.64 6.34
CA SER A 22 15.81 9.54 7.38
C SER A 22 16.01 8.96 8.79
N LYS A 23 15.43 9.61 9.80
CA LYS A 23 15.37 9.09 11.17
C LYS A 23 14.05 8.36 11.48
N LEU A 24 13.17 8.23 10.48
CA LEU A 24 11.89 7.55 10.65
C LEU A 24 12.11 6.06 10.85
N THR A 25 11.25 5.45 11.65
CA THR A 25 11.12 4.00 11.71
C THR A 25 9.67 3.63 11.45
N PHE A 26 9.45 2.49 10.79
CA PHE A 26 8.12 1.97 10.51
C PHE A 26 7.94 0.59 11.12
N ARG A 27 6.76 0.34 11.70
CA ARG A 27 6.40 -0.95 12.28
C ARG A 27 4.97 -1.28 11.88
N GLU A 28 4.78 -2.43 11.26
CA GLU A 28 3.43 -2.97 11.03
C GLU A 28 2.77 -3.28 12.38
N VAL A 29 1.54 -2.82 12.55
CA VAL A 29 0.71 -3.07 13.72
C VAL A 29 -0.68 -3.52 13.28
N TYR A 30 -1.37 -4.25 14.15
CA TYR A 30 -2.76 -4.66 13.95
C TYR A 30 -3.67 -3.79 14.82
N ASP A 31 -3.75 -2.50 14.47
CA ASP A 31 -4.46 -1.48 15.24
C ASP A 31 -5.26 -0.55 14.31
N PRO A 32 -6.58 -0.37 14.51
CA PRO A 32 -7.39 0.58 13.74
C PRO A 32 -7.03 2.06 13.98
N GLN A 33 -6.08 2.37 14.87
CA GLN A 33 -5.53 3.70 15.11
C GLN A 33 -4.07 3.84 14.65
N ALA A 34 -3.60 2.96 13.76
CA ALA A 34 -2.27 3.10 13.16
C ALA A 34 -2.09 4.45 12.45
N ASP A 35 -0.87 5.00 12.49
CA ASP A 35 -0.53 6.29 11.86
C ASP A 35 -0.70 6.29 10.32
N ILE A 36 -0.63 5.11 9.70
CA ILE A 36 -0.82 4.89 8.27
C ILE A 36 -1.69 3.64 8.13
N GLN A 37 -2.96 3.81 7.77
CA GLN A 37 -3.79 2.67 7.36
C GLN A 37 -3.67 2.48 5.86
N VAL A 38 -3.56 1.21 5.44
CA VAL A 38 -3.51 0.83 4.03
C VAL A 38 -4.82 0.17 3.65
N LEU A 39 -5.49 0.72 2.64
CA LEU A 39 -6.78 0.24 2.16
C LEU A 39 -6.73 -0.02 0.65
N PHE A 40 -7.28 -1.16 0.23
CA PHE A 40 -7.62 -1.41 -1.17
C PHE A 40 -9.14 -1.26 -1.32
N ALA A 41 -9.59 -0.33 -2.16
CA ALA A 41 -11.02 -0.04 -2.33
C ALA A 41 -11.33 0.36 -3.77
N LYS A 42 -12.60 0.27 -4.17
CA LYS A 42 -13.06 0.56 -5.54
C LYS A 42 -13.91 1.82 -5.55
N ARG A 43 -13.74 2.66 -6.58
CA ARG A 43 -14.62 3.82 -6.84
C ARG A 43 -14.86 4.68 -5.60
N ASP A 44 -16.12 4.87 -5.20
CA ASP A 44 -16.47 5.59 -3.98
C ASP A 44 -16.19 4.74 -2.75
N HIS A 45 -15.28 5.20 -1.91
CA HIS A 45 -14.83 4.51 -0.71
C HIS A 45 -14.91 5.37 0.56
N GLY A 46 -15.83 6.35 0.56
CA GLY A 46 -16.27 7.04 1.77
C GLY A 46 -15.38 8.18 2.25
N ASP A 47 -14.36 8.53 1.48
CA ASP A 47 -13.36 9.55 1.86
C ASP A 47 -13.49 10.87 1.07
N GLY A 48 -14.33 10.89 0.04
CA GLY A 48 -14.61 12.04 -0.84
C GLY A 48 -13.80 12.05 -2.15
N TYR A 49 -12.82 11.17 -2.30
CA TYR A 49 -11.88 11.11 -3.42
C TYR A 49 -12.05 9.78 -4.16
N LYS A 50 -13.00 9.74 -5.09
CA LYS A 50 -13.37 8.47 -5.74
C LYS A 50 -12.29 8.02 -6.72
N PHE A 51 -12.00 6.72 -6.73
CA PHE A 51 -11.25 6.11 -7.83
C PHE A 51 -12.08 6.01 -9.11
N ASP A 52 -11.42 5.86 -10.25
CA ASP A 52 -12.02 5.84 -11.58
C ASP A 52 -12.24 4.42 -12.14
N GLY A 53 -11.79 3.38 -11.43
CA GLY A 53 -11.69 2.04 -11.99
C GLY A 53 -10.35 1.90 -12.74
N PRO A 54 -10.22 0.92 -13.64
CA PRO A 54 -8.93 0.64 -14.29
C PRO A 54 -8.40 1.85 -15.07
N GLY A 55 -7.17 2.28 -14.80
CA GLY A 55 -6.46 3.31 -15.54
C GLY A 55 -5.79 4.39 -14.68
N TYR A 56 -6.45 5.54 -14.54
CA TYR A 56 -5.74 6.80 -14.29
C TYR A 56 -5.38 7.02 -12.82
N VAL A 57 -6.29 6.76 -11.88
CA VAL A 57 -6.06 6.99 -10.46
C VAL A 57 -5.73 5.68 -9.77
N LEU A 58 -4.44 5.36 -9.70
CA LEU A 58 -3.97 4.11 -9.10
C LEU A 58 -4.10 4.09 -7.57
N ALA A 59 -3.84 5.23 -6.93
CA ALA A 59 -3.79 5.35 -5.48
C ALA A 59 -3.82 6.82 -5.05
N HIS A 60 -4.17 7.07 -3.79
CA HIS A 60 -3.93 8.35 -3.12
C HIS A 60 -3.49 8.15 -1.67
N ALA A 61 -2.98 9.21 -1.06
CA ALA A 61 -2.68 9.24 0.36
C ALA A 61 -2.99 10.62 0.95
N PHE A 62 -3.25 10.65 2.25
CA PHE A 62 -3.44 11.90 3.00
C PHE A 62 -2.12 12.35 3.65
N TYR A 63 -1.95 13.65 3.80
CA TYR A 63 -0.85 14.20 4.59
C TYR A 63 -0.91 13.71 6.05
N PRO A 64 0.23 13.67 6.78
CA PRO A 64 0.25 13.29 8.18
C PRO A 64 -0.71 14.14 9.02
N GLY A 65 -1.43 13.51 9.95
CA GLY A 65 -2.39 14.22 10.80
C GLY A 65 -3.29 13.28 11.59
N VAL A 66 -4.31 13.84 12.24
CA VAL A 66 -5.31 13.08 12.98
C VAL A 66 -6.37 12.47 12.07
N GLY A 67 -7.05 11.42 12.53
CA GLY A 67 -8.11 10.76 11.77
C GLY A 67 -7.53 9.98 10.59
N ARG A 68 -7.87 10.39 9.36
CA ARG A 68 -7.35 9.78 8.12
C ARG A 68 -5.95 10.27 7.72
N GLY A 69 -5.34 11.15 8.51
CA GLY A 69 -4.05 11.72 8.19
C GLY A 69 -2.96 10.64 8.16
N GLY A 70 -2.29 10.46 7.03
CA GLY A 70 -1.30 9.42 6.80
C GLY A 70 -1.83 8.18 6.06
N ASP A 71 -3.15 7.99 5.97
CA ASP A 71 -3.73 6.83 5.29
C ASP A 71 -3.38 6.82 3.80
N ALA A 72 -3.17 5.62 3.26
CA ALA A 72 -2.88 5.37 1.86
C ALA A 72 -3.88 4.38 1.26
N HIS A 73 -4.59 4.80 0.23
CA HIS A 73 -5.61 4.01 -0.45
C HIS A 73 -5.17 3.66 -1.87
N PHE A 74 -5.45 2.44 -2.30
CA PHE A 74 -5.11 1.89 -3.61
C PHE A 74 -6.40 1.43 -4.32
N ASP A 75 -6.52 1.68 -5.62
CA ASP A 75 -7.70 1.24 -6.37
C ASP A 75 -7.68 -0.29 -6.56
N ASP A 76 -8.68 -0.99 -6.03
CA ASP A 76 -8.84 -2.45 -6.15
C ASP A 76 -9.50 -2.88 -7.47
N ASP A 77 -9.87 -1.93 -8.34
CA ASP A 77 -10.21 -2.21 -9.75
C ASP A 77 -8.96 -2.36 -10.64
N GLU A 78 -7.76 -2.02 -10.14
CA GLU A 78 -6.50 -2.19 -10.88
C GLU A 78 -5.97 -3.63 -10.88
N ASN A 79 -5.25 -3.97 -11.96
CA ASN A 79 -4.53 -5.23 -12.06
C ASN A 79 -3.12 -5.12 -11.47
N TRP A 80 -3.02 -5.11 -10.15
CA TRP A 80 -1.75 -5.01 -9.43
C TRP A 80 -0.83 -6.20 -9.71
N ALA A 81 0.29 -5.93 -10.39
CA ALA A 81 1.39 -6.87 -10.55
C ALA A 81 2.43 -6.69 -9.45
N TYR A 82 3.02 -7.80 -9.02
CA TYR A 82 4.18 -7.82 -8.14
C TYR A 82 5.40 -8.07 -9.01
N ASP A 83 6.44 -7.25 -8.86
CA ASP A 83 7.74 -7.63 -9.41
C ASP A 83 8.20 -8.88 -8.64
N PRO A 84 8.35 -10.06 -9.29
CA PRO A 84 9.03 -11.17 -8.64
C PRO A 84 10.41 -10.67 -8.24
N GLU A 85 10.87 -11.00 -7.03
CA GLU A 85 12.21 -10.58 -6.62
C GLU A 85 13.23 -10.95 -7.72
N PRO A 86 14.21 -10.09 -8.01
CA PRO A 86 15.35 -10.49 -8.83
C PRO A 86 16.01 -11.72 -8.16
N GLY A 87 15.79 -12.92 -8.72
CA GLY A 87 16.28 -14.20 -8.20
C GLY A 87 15.24 -15.21 -7.71
N ALA A 88 13.95 -15.03 -7.99
CA ALA A 88 12.90 -16.02 -7.68
C ALA A 88 12.52 -16.96 -8.85
N ASP A 89 13.45 -17.19 -9.77
CA ASP A 89 13.52 -18.29 -10.74
C ASP A 89 14.92 -18.91 -10.57
N ASN A 90 15.16 -20.19 -10.26
CA ASN A 90 14.61 -21.43 -10.79
C ASN A 90 15.26 -22.64 -10.08
N ASP A 91 14.64 -23.22 -9.06
CA ASP A 91 14.94 -24.61 -8.68
C ASP A 91 13.66 -25.33 -8.23
N SER A 92 13.01 -25.98 -9.19
CA SER A 92 12.13 -27.13 -9.01
C SER A 92 11.75 -27.69 -10.38
N SER A 93 12.51 -28.73 -10.78
CA SER A 93 12.31 -29.70 -11.88
C SER A 93 12.21 -29.21 -13.32
#